data_AF-A0A0Q6T6T4-F1
#
_entry.id   AF-A0A0Q6T6T4-F1
#
_cell.length_a   1.000
_cell.length_b   1.000
_cell.length_c   1.000
_cell.angle_alpha   90.00
_cell.angle_beta   90.00
_cell.angle_gamma   90.00
#
_symmetry.space_group_name_H-M   'P 1'
#
loop_
_entity.id
_entity.type
_entity.pdbx_description
1 polymer ?
#
loop_
_entity_poly.entity_id
_entity_poly.type
_entity_poly.pdbx_seq_one_letter_code
_entity_poly.pdbx_strand_id
1 'polypeptide(L)'
;MKLATLALALGLASPAFAAAPLSVDFEKNWTYGDEVANTYAADGVTFTNVLGLSNDADFTYFSGAPSPLGVAFVQLDGIVNTAAYMNVSGGLAGGLSFYTSATADFEVKAYSGLNGSGTLLGTFTVAANTTDYSVWSQKVFAFSGVAQSFDLSGANGVAALDNISAVPEPSSIALMLGGAALLLARRRRG
;
A
#
# COMPACT_ATOMS: atom_id res chain seq x y z
N MET A 1 -13.51 42.96 -29.11
CA MET A 1 -13.37 41.47 -29.02
C MET A 1 -12.49 41.13 -27.81
N LYS A 2 -13.05 41.03 -26.59
CA LYS A 2 -12.29 40.87 -25.34
C LYS A 2 -12.92 39.88 -24.33
N LEU A 3 -13.73 38.93 -24.80
CA LEU A 3 -14.33 37.90 -23.93
C LEU A 3 -13.84 36.47 -24.19
N ALA A 4 -13.07 36.22 -25.25
CA ALA A 4 -12.67 34.86 -25.63
C ALA A 4 -11.48 34.30 -24.83
N THR A 5 -10.72 35.14 -24.12
CA THR A 5 -9.44 34.72 -23.49
C THR A 5 -9.57 34.28 -22.03
N LEU A 6 -10.76 34.37 -21.42
CA LEU A 6 -10.96 33.95 -20.03
C LEU A 6 -11.38 32.47 -19.90
N ALA A 7 -11.97 31.89 -20.95
CA ALA A 7 -12.41 30.49 -20.95
C ALA A 7 -11.27 29.47 -21.10
N LEU A 8 -10.10 29.88 -21.58
CA LEU A 8 -8.97 28.98 -21.82
C LEU A 8 -8.13 28.69 -20.56
N ALA A 9 -8.26 29.50 -19.51
CA ALA A 9 -7.48 29.34 -18.26
C ALA A 9 -8.17 28.44 -17.21
N LEU A 10 -9.45 28.11 -17.39
CA LEU A 10 -10.20 27.19 -16.52
C LEU A 10 -10.10 25.72 -16.97
N GLY A 11 -9.59 25.46 -18.19
CA GLY A 11 -9.47 24.10 -18.75
C GLY A 11 -8.15 23.37 -18.44
N LEU A 12 -7.17 24.04 -17.84
CA LEU A 12 -5.86 23.45 -17.51
C LEU A 12 -5.75 22.96 -16.07
N ALA A 13 -6.82 23.08 -15.27
CA ALA A 13 -6.99 22.27 -14.08
C ALA A 13 -7.46 20.87 -14.49
N SER A 14 -6.71 20.21 -15.37
CA SER A 14 -6.80 18.77 -15.52
C SER A 14 -6.59 18.19 -14.12
N PRO A 15 -7.44 17.27 -13.62
CA PRO A 15 -7.03 16.48 -12.47
C PRO A 15 -5.71 15.83 -12.88
N ALA A 16 -4.63 16.12 -12.15
CA ALA A 16 -3.45 15.29 -12.21
C ALA A 16 -3.97 13.88 -11.99
N PHE A 17 -3.97 13.05 -13.03
CA PHE A 17 -4.49 11.70 -12.97
C PHE A 17 -3.67 10.97 -11.92
N ALA A 18 -4.18 10.94 -10.69
CA ALA A 18 -3.83 9.90 -9.75
C ALA A 18 -4.27 8.62 -10.45
N ALA A 19 -3.31 7.76 -10.78
CA ALA A 19 -3.62 6.36 -10.97
C ALA A 19 -4.55 5.93 -9.81
N ALA A 20 -5.54 5.08 -10.08
CA ALA A 20 -6.41 4.57 -9.03
C ALA A 20 -5.51 4.17 -7.86
N PRO A 21 -5.72 4.74 -6.65
CA PRO A 21 -4.82 4.50 -5.55
C PRO A 21 -4.77 2.99 -5.34
N LEU A 22 -3.56 2.44 -5.29
CA LEU A 22 -3.31 1.05 -4.93
C LEU A 22 -4.25 0.68 -3.78
N SER A 23 -5.05 -0.36 -3.97
CA SER A 23 -5.97 -0.90 -2.98
C SER A 23 -6.05 -2.40 -3.18
N VAL A 24 -5.60 -3.15 -2.17
CA VAL A 24 -5.58 -4.61 -2.16
C VAL A 24 -6.25 -5.04 -0.86
N ASP A 25 -7.46 -5.58 -0.98
CA ASP A 25 -8.11 -6.39 0.04
C ASP A 25 -7.83 -7.87 -0.23
N PHE A 26 -8.03 -8.76 0.75
CA PHE A 26 -7.87 -10.21 0.57
C PHE A 26 -9.21 -10.95 0.62
N GLU A 27 -10.31 -10.27 0.23
CA GLU A 27 -11.71 -10.71 0.35
C GLU A 27 -12.08 -11.84 -0.60
N LYS A 28 -11.52 -13.02 -0.35
CA LYS A 28 -11.70 -14.23 -1.15
C LYS A 28 -11.67 -15.47 -0.25
N ASN A 29 -12.26 -16.54 -0.76
CA ASN A 29 -12.08 -17.87 -0.18
C ASN A 29 -10.78 -18.46 -0.72
N TRP A 30 -9.78 -18.54 0.13
CA TRP A 30 -8.47 -19.10 -0.13
C TRP A 30 -8.45 -20.57 0.29
N THR A 31 -7.86 -21.42 -0.56
CA THR A 31 -7.54 -22.78 -0.14
C THR A 31 -6.30 -22.73 0.74
N TYR A 32 -6.24 -23.60 1.75
CA TYR A 32 -5.05 -23.69 2.58
C TYR A 32 -3.80 -23.98 1.72
N GLY A 33 -2.80 -23.10 1.82
CA GLY A 33 -1.56 -23.19 1.03
C GLY A 33 -1.59 -22.41 -0.30
N ASP A 34 -2.69 -21.75 -0.66
CA ASP A 34 -2.75 -20.90 -1.85
C ASP A 34 -1.94 -19.62 -1.62
N GLU A 35 -1.03 -19.35 -2.56
CA GLU A 35 -0.33 -18.07 -2.61
C GLU A 35 -1.23 -16.99 -3.21
N VAL A 36 -1.11 -15.77 -2.68
CA VAL A 36 -1.70 -14.59 -3.29
C VAL A 36 -1.13 -14.37 -4.69
N ALA A 37 0.18 -14.58 -4.85
CA ALA A 37 0.91 -14.55 -6.12
C ALA A 37 0.46 -13.42 -7.06
N ASN A 38 -0.16 -13.79 -8.19
CA ASN A 38 -0.56 -12.86 -9.26
C ASN A 38 -2.03 -12.42 -9.17
N THR A 39 -2.72 -12.69 -8.06
CA THR A 39 -4.14 -12.38 -7.88
C THR A 39 -4.48 -10.91 -8.17
N TYR A 40 -3.54 -9.98 -7.92
CA TYR A 40 -3.70 -8.53 -8.12
C TYR A 40 -2.82 -7.98 -9.26
N ALA A 41 -2.34 -8.84 -10.16
CA ALA A 41 -1.41 -8.42 -11.22
C ALA A 41 -2.05 -7.40 -12.17
N ALA A 42 -3.37 -7.45 -12.37
CA ALA A 42 -4.12 -6.47 -13.15
C ALA A 42 -4.09 -5.06 -12.53
N ASP A 43 -3.98 -4.99 -11.20
CA ASP A 43 -3.85 -3.74 -10.43
C ASP A 43 -2.37 -3.33 -10.27
N GLY A 44 -1.45 -4.05 -10.93
CA GLY A 44 -0.01 -3.79 -10.88
C GLY A 44 0.68 -4.33 -9.63
N VAL A 45 0.03 -5.22 -8.88
CA VAL A 45 0.57 -5.78 -7.63
C VAL A 45 0.81 -7.28 -7.78
N THR A 46 1.99 -7.73 -7.37
CA THR A 46 2.27 -9.16 -7.24
C THR A 46 2.88 -9.47 -5.89
N PHE A 47 2.63 -10.68 -5.40
CA PHE A 47 3.20 -11.17 -4.16
C PHE A 47 4.12 -12.35 -4.42
N THR A 48 5.10 -12.53 -3.54
CA THR A 48 6.01 -13.68 -3.53
C THR A 48 6.02 -14.25 -2.13
N ASN A 49 5.76 -15.55 -1.99
CA ASN A 49 5.74 -16.26 -0.71
C ASN A 49 4.80 -15.62 0.34
N VAL A 50 3.66 -15.11 -0.11
CA VAL A 50 2.56 -14.63 0.74
C VAL A 50 1.34 -15.48 0.46
N LEU A 51 0.80 -16.09 1.51
CA LEU A 51 -0.39 -16.90 1.46
C LEU A 51 -1.63 -16.02 1.65
N GLY A 52 -2.69 -16.38 0.96
CA GLY A 52 -4.03 -15.94 1.34
C GLY A 52 -4.60 -16.95 2.32
N LEU A 53 -5.06 -16.49 3.49
CA LEU A 53 -5.71 -17.35 4.47
C LEU A 53 -7.16 -16.91 4.63
N SER A 54 -8.07 -17.87 4.55
CA SER A 54 -9.48 -17.61 4.84
C SER A 54 -9.79 -17.73 6.31
N ASN A 55 -10.75 -16.93 6.73
CA ASN A 55 -11.43 -17.13 8.00
C ASN A 55 -12.25 -18.42 7.97
N ASP A 56 -12.56 -18.97 9.15
CA ASP A 56 -13.51 -20.06 9.28
C ASP A 56 -14.96 -19.56 9.16
N ALA A 57 -15.90 -20.50 9.06
CA ALA A 57 -17.33 -20.19 8.89
C ALA A 57 -17.91 -19.34 10.04
N ASP A 58 -17.33 -19.44 11.24
CA ASP A 58 -17.72 -18.71 12.44
C ASP A 58 -16.88 -17.43 12.66
N PHE A 59 -15.97 -17.09 11.74
CA PHE A 59 -15.09 -15.91 11.77
C PHE A 59 -14.22 -15.77 13.03
N THR A 60 -13.74 -16.89 13.54
CA THR A 60 -12.94 -17.00 14.77
C THR A 60 -11.43 -16.87 14.53
N TYR A 61 -10.89 -17.27 13.38
CA TYR A 61 -9.44 -17.24 13.13
C TYR A 61 -8.88 -15.82 12.97
N PHE A 62 -9.62 -14.94 12.32
CA PHE A 62 -9.24 -13.54 12.13
C PHE A 62 -10.37 -12.61 12.58
N SER A 63 -10.90 -12.88 13.78
CA SER A 63 -12.03 -12.10 14.32
C SER A 63 -11.69 -10.60 14.34
N GLY A 64 -12.61 -9.76 13.86
CA GLY A 64 -12.40 -8.32 13.83
C GLY A 64 -11.47 -7.83 12.71
N ALA A 65 -11.10 -8.70 11.76
CA ALA A 65 -10.40 -8.28 10.55
C ALA A 65 -11.22 -7.20 9.80
N PRO A 66 -10.56 -6.18 9.22
CA PRO A 66 -11.21 -5.15 8.41
C PRO A 66 -11.99 -5.73 7.23
N SER A 67 -11.49 -6.84 6.70
CA SER A 67 -12.14 -7.63 5.68
C SER A 67 -12.43 -9.05 6.23
N PRO A 68 -13.69 -9.51 6.23
CA PRO A 68 -14.10 -10.68 7.00
C PRO A 68 -13.66 -12.03 6.42
N LEU A 69 -13.41 -12.13 5.11
CA LEU A 69 -13.24 -13.41 4.41
C LEU A 69 -11.80 -13.92 4.41
N GLY A 70 -10.83 -13.02 4.24
CA GLY A 70 -9.45 -13.45 4.08
C GLY A 70 -8.41 -12.39 4.39
N VAL A 71 -7.19 -12.84 4.63
CA VAL A 71 -6.04 -12.01 5.00
C VAL A 71 -4.79 -12.49 4.28
N ALA A 72 -3.80 -11.62 4.14
CA ALA A 72 -2.45 -12.04 3.75
C ALA A 72 -1.65 -12.52 4.96
N PHE A 73 -0.89 -13.58 4.77
CA PHE A 73 -0.01 -14.14 5.78
C PHE A 73 1.31 -14.59 5.17
N VAL A 74 2.43 -14.25 5.80
CA VAL A 74 3.76 -14.66 5.32
C VAL A 74 4.13 -15.98 5.98
N GLN A 75 4.46 -16.99 5.15
CA GLN A 75 4.97 -18.27 5.63
C GLN A 75 6.18 -18.69 4.79
N LEU A 76 7.34 -18.69 5.42
CA LEU A 76 8.64 -19.02 4.83
C LEU A 76 9.17 -20.31 5.45
N ASP A 77 9.69 -21.20 4.60
CA ASP A 77 10.30 -22.47 5.03
C ASP A 77 11.79 -22.32 5.39
N GLY A 78 12.40 -21.19 5.03
CA GLY A 78 13.81 -20.89 5.28
C GLY A 78 14.80 -21.68 4.41
N ILE A 79 14.32 -22.48 3.46
CA ILE A 79 15.16 -23.31 2.56
C ILE A 79 14.96 -22.89 1.10
N VAL A 80 13.73 -22.94 0.61
CA VAL A 80 13.37 -22.56 -0.76
C VAL A 80 12.73 -21.17 -0.75
N ASN A 81 11.82 -20.97 0.19
CA ASN A 81 11.09 -19.73 0.39
C ASN A 81 11.75 -18.97 1.53
N THR A 82 12.74 -18.14 1.17
CA THR A 82 13.57 -17.41 2.16
C THR A 82 13.20 -15.93 2.30
N ALA A 83 12.37 -15.40 1.40
CA ALA A 83 11.94 -14.01 1.42
C ALA A 83 10.52 -13.86 0.89
N ALA A 84 9.79 -12.88 1.40
CA ALA A 84 8.45 -12.52 0.97
C ALA A 84 8.40 -11.06 0.51
N TYR A 85 7.77 -10.83 -0.65
CA TYR A 85 7.70 -9.51 -1.25
C TYR A 85 6.28 -9.18 -1.69
N MET A 86 5.93 -7.90 -1.58
CA MET A 86 4.86 -7.27 -2.35
C MET A 86 5.51 -6.33 -3.36
N ASN A 87 5.31 -6.59 -4.65
CA ASN A 87 5.78 -5.75 -5.73
C ASN A 87 4.67 -4.85 -6.23
N VAL A 88 5.02 -3.61 -6.60
CA VAL A 88 4.10 -2.62 -7.18
C VAL A 88 4.74 -2.08 -8.45
N SER A 89 4.26 -2.53 -9.62
CA SER A 89 4.90 -2.26 -10.92
C SER A 89 4.91 -0.78 -11.31
N GLY A 90 3.86 -0.04 -10.93
CA GLY A 90 3.76 1.41 -11.11
C GLY A 90 4.61 2.22 -10.13
N GLY A 91 5.16 1.57 -9.11
CA GLY A 91 5.77 2.22 -7.97
C GLY A 91 4.75 2.92 -7.06
N LEU A 92 5.12 3.13 -5.80
CA LEU A 92 4.34 3.83 -4.80
C LEU A 92 5.16 4.96 -4.17
N ALA A 93 4.59 6.15 -4.06
CA ALA A 93 5.17 7.30 -3.36
C ALA A 93 4.28 7.73 -2.20
N GLY A 94 4.81 8.57 -1.30
CA GLY A 94 4.10 9.07 -0.11
C GLY A 94 4.08 8.09 1.07
N GLY A 95 3.51 6.91 0.88
CA GLY A 95 3.49 5.87 1.91
C GLY A 95 2.58 4.69 1.60
N LEU A 96 2.67 3.67 2.44
CA LEU A 96 1.82 2.48 2.42
C LEU A 96 0.97 2.44 3.70
N SER A 97 -0.34 2.27 3.55
CA SER A 97 -1.25 1.99 4.66
C SER A 97 -1.66 0.53 4.61
N PHE A 98 -1.76 -0.13 5.76
CA PHE A 98 -2.27 -1.49 5.86
C PHE A 98 -2.82 -1.71 7.27
N TYR A 99 -3.73 -2.65 7.41
CA TYR A 99 -4.13 -3.18 8.69
C TYR A 99 -3.31 -4.41 9.03
N THR A 100 -3.02 -4.60 10.31
CA THR A 100 -2.27 -5.76 10.77
C THR A 100 -2.75 -6.24 12.13
N SER A 101 -2.64 -7.55 12.29
CA SER A 101 -2.81 -8.28 13.54
C SER A 101 -1.54 -9.12 13.74
N ALA A 102 -0.77 -8.81 14.78
CA ALA A 102 0.61 -9.25 14.93
C ALA A 102 0.86 -9.81 16.34
N THR A 103 1.45 -11.00 16.38
CA THR A 103 1.80 -11.74 17.61
C THR A 103 3.23 -11.50 18.08
N ALA A 104 4.08 -10.94 17.21
CA ALA A 104 5.43 -10.49 17.52
C ALA A 104 5.76 -9.24 16.70
N ASP A 105 6.78 -8.50 17.17
CA ASP A 105 7.30 -7.35 16.44
C ASP A 105 7.95 -7.80 15.12
N PHE A 106 7.74 -7.05 14.04
CA PHE A 106 8.36 -7.33 12.75
C PHE A 106 8.70 -6.06 11.96
N GLU A 107 9.54 -6.21 10.95
CA GLU A 107 9.93 -5.11 10.05
C GLU A 107 9.28 -5.25 8.67
N VAL A 108 8.87 -4.10 8.12
CA VAL A 108 8.55 -3.91 6.70
C VAL A 108 9.57 -2.96 6.10
N LYS A 109 10.14 -3.30 4.94
CA LYS A 109 11.15 -2.47 4.27
C LYS A 109 10.69 -2.09 2.88
N ALA A 110 10.86 -0.83 2.50
CA ALA A 110 10.52 -0.33 1.17
C ALA A 110 11.78 -0.20 0.31
N TYR A 111 11.73 -0.69 -0.92
CA TYR A 111 12.86 -0.66 -1.86
C TYR A 111 12.48 -0.04 -3.20
N SER A 112 13.44 0.63 -3.84
CA SER A 112 13.23 1.30 -5.13
C SER A 112 13.13 0.36 -6.32
N GLY A 113 13.58 -0.89 -6.20
CA GLY A 113 13.45 -1.94 -7.21
C GLY A 113 12.50 -3.05 -6.78
N LEU A 114 12.22 -3.99 -7.68
CA LEU A 114 11.38 -5.18 -7.41
C LEU A 114 12.11 -6.19 -6.52
N ASN A 115 11.36 -7.03 -5.80
CA ASN A 115 11.87 -8.14 -4.99
C ASN A 115 12.99 -7.73 -4.01
N GLY A 116 12.84 -6.60 -3.32
CA GLY A 116 13.81 -6.11 -2.35
C GLY A 116 15.13 -5.60 -2.96
N SER A 117 15.17 -5.34 -4.27
CA SER A 117 16.36 -4.81 -4.95
C SER A 117 16.41 -3.28 -4.99
N GLY A 118 17.57 -2.72 -5.31
CA GLY A 118 17.77 -1.27 -5.40
C GLY A 118 18.06 -0.62 -4.05
N THR A 119 17.68 0.65 -3.90
CA THR A 119 17.96 1.44 -2.70
C THR A 119 16.89 1.18 -1.64
N LEU A 120 17.29 0.99 -0.38
CA LEU A 120 16.39 0.97 0.76
C LEU A 120 15.85 2.39 1.01
N LEU A 121 14.53 2.54 0.87
CA LEU A 121 13.82 3.81 0.96
C LEU A 121 13.27 4.12 2.35
N GLY A 122 13.13 3.08 3.17
CA GLY A 122 12.69 3.16 4.56
C GLY A 122 12.57 1.79 5.22
N THR A 123 12.49 1.79 6.54
CA THR A 123 12.18 0.61 7.36
C THR A 123 11.16 1.02 8.40
N PHE A 124 10.19 0.15 8.65
CA PHE A 124 9.12 0.37 9.62
C PHE A 124 8.94 -0.86 10.49
N THR A 125 9.06 -0.66 11.80
CA THR A 125 8.80 -1.70 12.79
C THR A 125 7.33 -1.65 13.20
N VAL A 126 6.64 -2.77 13.03
CA VAL A 126 5.29 -2.99 13.53
C VAL A 126 5.42 -3.69 14.88
N ALA A 127 4.89 -3.05 15.93
CA ALA A 127 4.81 -3.69 17.24
C ALA A 127 3.66 -4.72 17.28
N ALA A 128 3.88 -5.81 18.00
CA ALA A 128 2.84 -6.78 18.33
C ALA A 128 1.65 -6.09 19.01
N ASN A 129 0.44 -6.54 18.69
CA ASN A 129 -0.80 -5.98 19.23
C ASN A 129 -1.78 -7.03 19.73
N THR A 130 -1.47 -8.31 19.57
CA THR A 130 -2.30 -9.42 20.05
C THR A 130 -1.46 -10.68 20.29
N THR A 131 -2.09 -11.74 20.80
CA THR A 131 -1.55 -13.09 20.88
C THR A 131 -2.28 -14.11 20.01
N ASP A 132 -3.43 -13.74 19.43
CA ASP A 132 -4.39 -14.67 18.80
C ASP A 132 -5.04 -14.13 17.52
N TYR A 133 -4.44 -13.13 16.88
CA TYR A 133 -4.91 -12.48 15.66
C TYR A 133 -6.27 -11.74 15.76
N SER A 134 -6.85 -11.57 16.95
CA SER A 134 -8.15 -10.91 17.15
C SER A 134 -8.16 -9.37 17.16
N VAL A 135 -6.99 -8.73 17.23
CA VAL A 135 -6.88 -7.26 17.32
C VAL A 135 -6.22 -6.70 16.09
N TRP A 136 -6.95 -5.85 15.37
CA TRP A 136 -6.47 -5.22 14.15
C TRP A 136 -6.16 -3.76 14.36
N SER A 137 -4.99 -3.32 13.90
CA SER A 137 -4.60 -1.91 13.95
C SER A 137 -4.12 -1.45 12.58
N GLN A 138 -4.59 -0.27 12.17
CA GLN A 138 -4.07 0.39 10.97
C GLN A 138 -2.66 0.91 11.24
N LYS A 139 -1.76 0.69 10.29
CA LYS A 139 -0.41 1.22 10.27
C LYS A 139 -0.22 2.03 8.99
N VAL A 140 0.58 3.08 9.12
CA VAL A 140 1.01 3.91 8.00
C VAL A 140 2.53 3.95 7.99
N PHE A 141 3.11 3.43 6.92
CA PHE A 141 4.53 3.44 6.66
C PHE A 141 4.86 4.52 5.63
N ALA A 142 5.41 5.63 6.11
CA ALA A 142 5.98 6.67 5.27
C ALA A 142 7.43 6.32 4.90
N PHE A 143 7.80 6.52 3.65
CA PHE A 143 9.15 6.30 3.13
C PHE A 143 9.50 7.38 2.09
N SER A 144 10.78 7.49 1.77
CA SER A 144 11.26 8.49 0.81
C SER A 144 11.28 7.93 -0.63
N GLY A 145 10.99 8.76 -1.63
CA GLY A 145 11.07 8.35 -3.04
C GLY A 145 9.92 7.44 -3.50
N VAL A 146 10.20 6.61 -4.52
CA VAL A 146 9.21 5.72 -5.15
C VAL A 146 9.61 4.26 -4.90
N ALA A 147 8.82 3.56 -4.08
CA ALA A 147 9.02 2.15 -3.77
C ALA A 147 8.38 1.25 -4.83
N GLN A 148 9.12 0.29 -5.36
CA GLN A 148 8.61 -0.73 -6.26
C GLN A 148 8.41 -2.08 -5.57
N SER A 149 9.00 -2.29 -4.39
CA SER A 149 8.71 -3.46 -3.58
C SER A 149 8.74 -3.18 -2.08
N PHE A 150 8.00 -3.99 -1.35
CA PHE A 150 7.97 -4.07 0.09
C PHE A 150 8.41 -5.46 0.52
N ASP A 151 9.47 -5.54 1.32
CA ASP A 151 9.92 -6.77 1.96
C ASP A 151 9.08 -7.02 3.21
N LEU A 152 8.36 -8.13 3.18
CA LEU A 152 7.46 -8.60 4.23
C LEU A 152 8.05 -9.80 4.98
N SER A 153 9.30 -10.19 4.70
CA SER A 153 9.91 -11.40 5.27
C SER A 153 9.97 -11.39 6.79
N GLY A 154 10.00 -10.20 7.41
CA GLY A 154 9.93 -10.04 8.86
C GLY A 154 8.61 -10.54 9.46
N ALA A 155 7.51 -10.55 8.69
CA ALA A 155 6.19 -10.99 9.14
C ALA A 155 6.02 -12.52 9.17
N ASN A 156 7.06 -13.29 8.85
CA ASN A 156 7.01 -14.74 8.74
C ASN A 156 6.44 -15.41 9.99
N GLY A 157 5.26 -16.02 9.86
CA GLY A 157 4.60 -16.77 10.92
C GLY A 157 4.03 -15.94 12.07
N VAL A 158 4.12 -14.61 12.01
CA VAL A 158 3.83 -13.74 13.18
C VAL A 158 2.80 -12.65 12.91
N ALA A 159 2.48 -12.33 11.65
CA ALA A 159 1.53 -11.26 11.36
C ALA A 159 0.60 -11.58 10.19
N ALA A 160 -0.67 -11.25 10.37
CA ALA A 160 -1.66 -11.14 9.32
C ALA A 160 -1.75 -9.67 8.85
N LEU A 161 -1.93 -9.50 7.54
CA LEU A 161 -2.00 -8.22 6.85
C LEU A 161 -3.31 -8.13 6.06
N ASP A 162 -3.90 -6.94 6.02
CA ASP A 162 -5.15 -6.72 5.30
C ASP A 162 -5.30 -5.27 4.83
N ASN A 163 -6.17 -5.04 3.84
CA ASN A 163 -6.54 -3.73 3.30
C ASN A 163 -5.32 -2.82 3.04
N ILE A 164 -4.42 -3.32 2.21
CA ILE A 164 -3.20 -2.61 1.83
C ILE A 164 -3.56 -1.51 0.81
N SER A 165 -3.10 -0.29 1.05
CA SER A 165 -3.42 0.85 0.20
C SER A 165 -2.30 1.87 0.09
N ALA A 166 -2.29 2.60 -1.02
CA ALA A 166 -1.48 3.81 -1.16
C ALA A 166 -1.94 4.89 -0.19
N VAL A 167 -0.98 5.58 0.44
CA VAL A 167 -1.25 6.88 1.09
C VAL A 167 -0.90 7.97 0.10
N PRO A 168 -1.89 8.71 -0.43
CA PRO A 168 -1.62 9.78 -1.39
C PRO A 168 -0.67 10.81 -0.79
N GLU A 169 0.29 11.29 -1.59
CA GLU A 169 1.06 12.46 -1.18
C GLU A 169 0.11 13.64 -0.92
N PRO A 170 0.39 14.48 0.09
CA PRO A 170 -0.45 15.62 0.37
C PRO A 170 -0.58 16.49 -0.88
N SER A 171 -1.80 16.61 -1.39
CA SER A 171 -2.16 17.55 -2.46
C SER A 171 -1.82 19.00 -2.09
N SER A 172 -1.42 19.27 -0.85
CA SER A 172 -0.83 20.51 -0.35
C SER A 172 0.27 21.07 -1.26
N ILE A 173 1.14 20.23 -1.86
CA ILE A 173 2.16 20.74 -2.81
C ILE A 173 1.50 21.21 -4.11
N ALA A 174 0.57 20.42 -4.65
CA ALA A 174 -0.20 20.79 -5.85
C ALA A 174 -1.06 22.04 -5.61
N LEU A 175 -1.66 22.17 -4.43
CA LEU A 175 -2.44 23.33 -3.99
C LEU A 175 -1.55 24.55 -3.73
N MET A 176 -0.34 24.36 -3.20
CA MET A 176 0.64 25.44 -3.02
C MET A 176 1.11 25.96 -4.38
N LEU A 177 1.46 25.06 -5.31
CA LEU A 177 1.86 25.44 -6.67
C LEU A 177 0.69 26.06 -7.45
N GLY A 178 -0.50 25.48 -7.33
CA GLY A 178 -1.73 26.03 -7.90
C GLY A 178 -2.06 27.42 -7.35
N GLY A 179 -1.96 27.59 -6.03
CA GLY A 179 -2.15 28.86 -5.35
C GLY A 179 -1.12 29.93 -5.73
N ALA A 180 0.15 29.55 -5.81
CA ALA A 180 1.23 30.43 -6.26
C ALA A 180 1.04 30.86 -7.73
N ALA A 181 0.67 29.93 -8.61
CA ALA A 181 0.36 30.23 -10.00
C ALA A 181 -0.83 31.21 -10.12
N LEU A 182 -1.87 31.03 -9.30
CA LEU A 182 -3.03 31.93 -9.26
C LEU A 182 -2.65 33.35 -8.82
N LEU A 183 -1.81 33.47 -7.77
CA LEU A 183 -1.33 34.76 -7.26
C LEU A 183 -0.46 35.49 -8.29
N LEU A 184 0.43 34.77 -8.99
CA LEU A 184 1.26 35.33 -10.05
C LEU A 184 0.43 35.76 -11.27
N ALA A 185 -0.58 34.98 -11.65
CA ALA A 185 -1.49 35.33 -12.74
C ALA A 185 -2.33 36.58 -12.42
N ARG A 186 -2.76 36.75 -11.15
CA ARG A 186 -3.48 37.94 -10.69
C ARG A 186 -2.60 39.19 -10.73
N ARG A 187 -1.32 39.08 -10.37
CA ARG A 187 -0.38 40.21 -10.34
C ARG A 187 -0.01 40.75 -11.73
N ARG A 188 -0.12 39.92 -12.78
CA ARG A 188 0.16 40.32 -14.17
C ARG A 188 -1.03 40.99 -14.87
N ARG A 189 -2.21 41.03 -14.24
CA ARG A 189 -3.44 41.65 -14.78
C ARG A 189 -3.80 42.98 -14.09
N GLY A 190 -3.04 43.39 -13.08
CA GLY A 190 -3.14 44.69 -12.43
C GLY A 190 -2.23 45.72 -13.08
#